data_AF-A0A1U6IJ09-F1
#
_entry.id   AF-A0A1U6IJ09-F1
#
_cell.length_a   1.000
_cell.length_b   1.000
_cell.length_c   1.000
_cell.angle_alpha   90.00
_cell.angle_beta   90.00
_cell.angle_gamma   90.00
#
_symmetry.space_group_name_H-M   'P 1'
#
loop_
_entity.id
_entity.type
_entity.pdbx_description
1 polymer ?
#
loop_
_entity_poly.entity_id
_entity_poly.type
_entity_poly.pdbx_seq_one_letter_code
_entity_poly.pdbx_strand_id
1 'polypeptide(L)'
;MGMMQIMPETARSLGLAFPWDPVANMRAGARYLRNQIYRFGRMDLALAAYNAGPERKSLNAGYIPAIPETLGYVRTITTNWTRLAAYTPDLTAAAARASAATVAVRTAGYREVDLLIYYGINAANPI
;
A
#
# COMPACT_ATOMS: atom_id res chain seq x y z
N MET A 1 -1.25 8.65 -9.31
CA MET A 1 0.01 9.39 -9.06
C MET A 1 0.48 9.19 -7.63
N GLY A 2 1.78 8.92 -7.46
CA GLY A 2 2.41 8.50 -6.20
C GLY A 2 2.12 7.03 -5.81
N MET A 3 2.64 6.59 -4.67
CA MET A 3 2.62 5.18 -4.19
C MET A 3 1.23 4.53 -4.19
N MET A 4 0.19 5.28 -3.81
CA MET A 4 -1.21 4.84 -3.75
C MET A 4 -1.98 5.06 -5.07
N GLN A 5 -1.28 5.45 -6.13
CA GLN A 5 -1.80 5.63 -7.49
C GLN A 5 -3.08 6.48 -7.59
N ILE A 6 -3.19 7.53 -6.79
CA ILE A 6 -4.38 8.41 -6.74
C ILE A 6 -4.54 9.15 -8.08
N MET A 7 -5.74 9.09 -8.67
CA MET A 7 -6.06 9.82 -9.91
C MET A 7 -6.03 11.35 -9.70
N PRO A 8 -5.64 12.17 -10.69
CA PRO A 8 -5.51 13.63 -10.51
C PRO A 8 -6.78 14.33 -10.02
N GLU A 9 -7.95 13.90 -10.48
CA GLU A 9 -9.24 14.41 -10.00
C GLU A 9 -9.47 14.08 -8.51
N THR A 10 -9.18 12.86 -8.11
CA THR A 10 -9.24 12.42 -6.71
C THR A 10 -8.21 13.15 -5.84
N ALA A 11 -7.00 13.41 -6.35
CA ALA A 11 -5.98 14.16 -5.61
C ALA A 11 -6.47 15.58 -5.30
N ARG A 12 -7.13 16.23 -6.26
CA ARG A 12 -7.76 17.55 -6.06
C ARG A 12 -8.87 17.51 -5.01
N SER A 13 -9.77 16.53 -5.07
CA SER A 13 -10.86 16.41 -4.08
C SER A 13 -10.37 16.08 -2.67
N LEU A 14 -9.19 15.47 -2.54
CA LEU A 14 -8.58 15.15 -1.25
C LEU A 14 -7.67 16.26 -0.68
N GLY A 15 -7.42 17.32 -1.45
CA GLY A 15 -6.48 18.39 -1.09
C GLY A 15 -5.00 17.96 -1.13
N LEU A 16 -4.66 16.97 -1.94
CA LEU A 16 -3.29 16.45 -2.04
C LEU A 16 -2.44 17.33 -2.96
N ALA A 17 -1.74 18.31 -2.37
CA ALA A 17 -0.87 19.23 -3.10
C ALA A 17 0.42 18.58 -3.63
N PHE A 18 0.99 17.63 -2.86
CA PHE A 18 2.26 16.97 -3.18
C PHE A 18 2.05 15.45 -3.33
N PRO A 19 1.57 14.96 -4.49
CA PRO A 19 1.27 13.54 -4.67
C PRO A 19 2.52 12.64 -4.68
N TRP A 20 3.72 13.22 -4.81
CA TRP A 20 4.99 12.51 -4.77
C TRP A 20 5.59 12.40 -3.37
N ASP A 21 5.08 13.16 -2.39
CA ASP A 21 5.44 12.95 -0.99
C ASP A 21 4.81 11.63 -0.52
N PRO A 22 5.62 10.63 -0.12
CA PRO A 22 5.13 9.29 0.14
C PRO A 22 4.13 9.26 1.31
N VAL A 23 4.38 10.05 2.36
CA VAL A 23 3.52 10.08 3.55
C VAL A 23 2.18 10.74 3.25
N ALA A 24 2.17 11.87 2.56
CA ALA A 24 0.95 12.56 2.14
C ALA A 24 0.14 11.70 1.17
N ASN A 25 0.81 11.03 0.23
CA ASN A 25 0.15 10.15 -0.73
C ASN A 25 -0.49 8.93 -0.03
N MET A 26 0.21 8.29 0.90
CA MET A 26 -0.31 7.19 1.72
C MET A 26 -1.53 7.62 2.55
N ARG A 27 -1.44 8.76 3.25
CA ARG A 27 -2.56 9.30 4.05
C ARG A 27 -3.78 9.63 3.20
N ALA A 28 -3.56 10.25 2.04
CA ALA A 28 -4.63 10.56 1.09
C ALA A 28 -5.29 9.28 0.55
N GLY A 29 -4.48 8.29 0.16
CA GLY A 29 -4.98 7.00 -0.33
C GLY A 29 -5.79 6.26 0.73
N ALA A 30 -5.31 6.21 1.97
CA ALA A 30 -6.03 5.59 3.09
C ALA A 30 -7.38 6.28 3.37
N ARG A 31 -7.42 7.63 3.36
CA ARG A 31 -8.67 8.39 3.49
C ARG A 31 -9.63 8.08 2.35
N TYR A 32 -9.14 8.01 1.12
CA TYR A 32 -9.96 7.73 -0.04
C TYR A 32 -10.55 6.31 0.01
N LEU A 33 -9.74 5.31 0.36
CA LEU A 33 -10.20 3.93 0.54
C LEU A 33 -11.25 3.82 1.64
N ARG A 34 -11.02 4.48 2.80
CA ARG A 34 -12.00 4.54 3.90
C ARG A 34 -13.34 5.08 3.43
N ASN A 35 -13.34 6.14 2.62
CA ASN A 35 -14.58 6.71 2.07
C ASN A 35 -15.32 5.69 1.19
N GLN A 36 -14.61 4.89 0.39
CA GLN A 36 -15.25 3.85 -0.43
C GLN A 36 -15.80 2.70 0.41
N ILE A 37 -15.08 2.29 1.46
CA ILE A 37 -15.57 1.27 2.40
C ILE A 37 -16.88 1.73 3.05
N TYR A 38 -16.95 2.99 3.50
CA TYR A 38 -18.18 3.53 4.06
C TYR A 38 -19.31 3.68 3.05
N ARG A 39 -19.00 4.06 1.81
CA ARG A 39 -20.00 4.23 0.76
C ARG A 39 -20.63 2.90 0.35
N PHE A 40 -19.83 1.85 0.19
CA PHE A 40 -20.29 0.60 -0.42
C PHE A 40 -20.51 -0.55 0.57
N GLY A 41 -19.99 -0.46 1.80
CA GLY A 41 -20.15 -1.48 2.85
C GLY A 41 -19.52 -2.84 2.55
N ARG A 42 -18.93 -3.01 1.37
CA ARG A 42 -18.31 -4.23 0.88
C ARG A 42 -16.92 -3.93 0.33
N MET A 43 -15.93 -4.72 0.76
CA MET A 43 -14.53 -4.47 0.43
C MET A 43 -14.25 -4.58 -1.08
N ASP A 44 -14.83 -5.57 -1.74
CA ASP A 44 -14.67 -5.78 -3.19
C ASP A 44 -15.22 -4.60 -4.01
N LEU A 45 -16.38 -4.06 -3.64
CA LEU A 45 -16.94 -2.86 -4.25
C LEU A 45 -16.13 -1.60 -3.92
N ALA A 46 -15.61 -1.48 -2.71
CA ALA A 46 -14.76 -0.36 -2.32
C ALA A 46 -13.45 -0.33 -3.11
N LEU A 47 -12.80 -1.49 -3.31
CA LEU A 47 -11.60 -1.62 -4.15
C LEU A 47 -11.92 -1.34 -5.61
N ALA A 48 -13.05 -1.83 -6.12
CA ALA A 48 -13.49 -1.53 -7.47
C ALA A 48 -13.75 -0.02 -7.68
N ALA A 49 -14.37 0.64 -6.72
CA ALA A 49 -14.60 2.09 -6.74
C ALA A 49 -13.30 2.89 -6.64
N TYR A 50 -12.33 2.41 -5.86
CA TYR A 50 -11.01 3.02 -5.75
C TYR A 50 -10.29 3.04 -7.11
N ASN A 51 -10.34 1.94 -7.87
CA ASN A 51 -9.71 1.82 -9.19
C ASN A 51 -10.52 2.48 -10.31
N ALA A 52 -11.81 2.18 -10.40
CA ALA A 52 -12.64 2.51 -11.57
C ALA A 52 -13.43 3.83 -11.42
N GLY A 53 -13.39 4.44 -10.23
CA GLY A 53 -14.20 5.61 -9.86
C GLY A 53 -15.55 5.23 -9.26
N PRO A 54 -16.01 5.93 -8.20
CA PRO A 54 -17.18 5.54 -7.42
C PRO A 54 -18.53 5.85 -8.10
N GLU A 55 -18.56 6.72 -9.11
CA GLU A 55 -19.81 7.15 -9.77
C GLU A 55 -20.34 6.18 -10.82
N ARG A 56 -19.70 5.02 -11.00
CA ARG A 56 -20.17 4.01 -11.95
C ARG A 56 -21.48 3.39 -11.47
N LYS A 57 -22.48 3.37 -12.37
CA LYS A 57 -23.81 2.80 -12.10
C LYS A 57 -23.76 1.36 -11.58
N SER A 58 -22.83 0.53 -12.08
CA SER A 58 -22.71 -0.87 -11.64
C SER A 58 -22.39 -0.99 -10.14
N LEU A 59 -21.57 -0.09 -9.59
CA LEU A 59 -21.19 -0.09 -8.18
C LEU A 59 -22.40 0.23 -7.29
N ASN A 60 -23.21 1.21 -7.69
CA ASN A 60 -24.46 1.55 -7.01
C ASN A 60 -25.49 0.42 -7.10
N ALA A 61 -25.41 -0.42 -8.14
CA ALA A 61 -26.21 -1.64 -8.29
C ALA A 61 -25.60 -2.87 -7.57
N GLY A 62 -24.45 -2.72 -6.89
CA GLY A 62 -23.82 -3.79 -6.12
C GLY A 62 -22.89 -4.73 -6.91
N TYR A 63 -22.50 -4.34 -8.14
CA TYR A 63 -21.67 -5.13 -9.05
C TYR A 63 -20.32 -4.45 -9.33
N ILE A 64 -19.26 -5.26 -9.35
CA ILE A 64 -17.95 -4.84 -9.84
C ILE A 64 -18.08 -4.53 -11.35
N PRO A 65 -17.60 -3.38 -11.84
CA PRO A 65 -17.59 -3.07 -13.27
C PRO A 65 -16.92 -4.19 -14.07
N ALA A 66 -17.51 -4.57 -15.20
CA ALA A 66 -16.93 -5.54 -16.13
C ALA A 66 -15.76 -4.95 -16.95
N ILE A 67 -14.76 -4.43 -16.23
CA ILE A 67 -13.53 -3.86 -16.77
C ILE A 67 -12.40 -4.84 -16.40
N PRO A 68 -11.67 -5.38 -17.38
CA PRO A 68 -10.61 -6.35 -17.12
C PRO A 68 -9.58 -5.87 -16.09
N GLU A 69 -9.18 -4.60 -16.18
CA GLU A 69 -8.27 -3.97 -15.21
C GLU A 69 -8.85 -3.97 -13.79
N THR A 70 -10.10 -3.53 -13.61
CA THR A 70 -10.76 -3.45 -12.29
C THR A 70 -10.96 -4.83 -11.66
N LEU A 71 -11.35 -5.82 -12.45
CA LEU A 71 -11.45 -7.21 -12.00
C LEU A 71 -10.08 -7.74 -11.55
N GLY A 72 -9.03 -7.48 -12.33
CA GLY A 72 -7.66 -7.82 -12.00
C GLY A 72 -7.17 -7.13 -10.72
N TYR A 73 -7.49 -5.84 -10.57
CA TYR A 73 -7.15 -5.03 -9.40
C TYR A 73 -7.74 -5.61 -8.11
N VAL A 74 -9.06 -5.83 -8.10
CA VAL A 74 -9.77 -6.41 -6.94
C VAL A 74 -9.19 -7.77 -6.59
N ARG A 75 -9.02 -8.65 -7.59
CA ARG A 75 -8.46 -10.00 -7.39
C ARG A 75 -7.06 -9.97 -6.80
N THR A 76 -6.21 -9.09 -7.30
CA THR A 76 -4.80 -9.00 -6.87
C THR A 76 -4.71 -8.59 -5.40
N ILE A 77 -5.47 -7.56 -5.00
CA ILE A 77 -5.44 -7.05 -3.63
C ILE A 77 -6.01 -8.08 -2.66
N THR A 78 -7.16 -8.68 -2.96
CA THR A 78 -7.77 -9.67 -2.06
C THR A 78 -6.89 -10.91 -1.93
N THR A 79 -6.25 -11.37 -3.02
CA THR A 79 -5.31 -12.49 -2.98
C THR A 79 -4.10 -12.19 -2.10
N ASN A 80 -3.47 -11.02 -2.28
CA ASN A 80 -2.30 -10.64 -1.49
C ASN A 80 -2.66 -10.38 -0.03
N TRP A 81 -3.84 -9.79 0.23
CA TRP A 81 -4.32 -9.59 1.59
C TRP A 81 -4.50 -10.92 2.33
N THR A 82 -5.14 -11.91 1.71
CA THR A 82 -5.29 -13.24 2.30
C THR A 82 -3.93 -13.89 2.58
N ARG A 83 -2.98 -13.78 1.64
CA ARG A 83 -1.61 -14.29 1.83
C ARG A 83 -0.90 -13.63 3.01
N LEU A 84 -1.00 -12.31 3.13
CA LEU A 84 -0.38 -11.56 4.23
C LEU A 84 -1.07 -11.80 5.57
N ALA A 85 -2.39 -12.02 5.57
CA ALA A 85 -3.15 -12.35 6.78
C ALA A 85 -2.82 -13.77 7.28
N ALA A 86 -2.55 -14.71 6.37
CA ALA A 86 -2.09 -16.05 6.70
C ALA A 86 -0.59 -16.11 7.01
N TYR A 87 0.17 -15.08 6.64
CA TYR A 87 1.60 -15.01 6.90
C TYR A 87 1.85 -14.80 8.40
N THR A 88 2.33 -15.85 9.04
CA THR A 88 2.92 -15.74 10.38
C THR A 88 4.42 -15.50 10.17
N PRO A 89 4.95 -14.30 10.41
CA PRO A 89 6.37 -14.07 10.29
C PRO A 89 7.10 -14.99 11.28
N ASP A 90 8.06 -15.75 10.78
CA ASP A 90 9.06 -16.40 11.62
C ASP A 90 9.97 -15.31 12.19
N LEU A 91 9.53 -14.72 13.30
CA LEU A 91 10.25 -13.68 14.03
C LEU A 91 11.60 -14.19 14.53
N THR A 92 11.73 -15.50 14.77
CA THR A 92 12.99 -16.15 15.15
C THR A 92 14.00 -16.13 14.01
N ALA A 93 13.63 -16.50 12.79
CA ALA A 93 14.52 -16.44 11.64
C ALA A 93 14.81 -14.99 11.22
N ALA A 94 13.86 -14.07 11.36
CA ALA A 94 14.09 -12.64 11.12
C ALA A 94 15.10 -12.06 12.14
N ALA A 95 14.93 -12.36 13.43
CA ALA A 95 15.85 -11.93 14.48
C ALA A 95 17.24 -12.57 14.33
N ALA A 96 17.32 -13.84 13.93
CA ALA A 96 18.59 -14.52 13.66
C ALA A 96 19.33 -13.88 12.49
N ARG A 97 18.64 -13.55 11.40
CA ARG A 97 19.22 -12.82 10.25
C ARG A 97 19.67 -11.41 10.65
N ALA A 98 18.86 -10.69 11.43
CA ALA A 98 19.22 -9.37 11.94
C ALA A 98 20.49 -9.44 12.82
N SER A 99 20.56 -10.42 13.72
CA SER A 99 21.72 -10.64 14.59
C SER A 99 22.98 -10.98 13.78
N ALA A 100 22.86 -11.89 12.80
CA ALA A 100 23.96 -12.24 11.90
C ALA A 100 24.44 -11.03 11.08
N ALA A 101 23.52 -10.20 10.61
CA ALA A 101 23.84 -8.96 9.91
C ALA A 101 24.58 -7.96 10.82
N THR A 102 24.13 -7.77 12.07
CA THR A 102 24.82 -6.91 13.06
C THR A 102 26.24 -7.40 13.32
N VAL A 103 26.45 -8.71 13.46
CA VAL A 103 27.78 -9.30 13.67
C VAL A 103 28.66 -9.08 12.45
N ALA A 104 28.14 -9.31 11.24
CA ALA A 104 28.89 -9.11 10.00
C ALA A 104 29.32 -7.64 9.81
N VAL A 105 28.41 -6.69 10.08
CA VAL A 105 28.73 -5.25 10.02
C VAL A 105 29.82 -4.88 11.03
N ARG A 106 29.69 -5.30 12.29
CA ARG A 106 30.69 -5.02 13.33
C ARG A 106 32.06 -5.61 12.96
N THR A 107 32.06 -6.83 12.43
CA THR A 107 33.29 -7.53 12.00
C THR A 107 33.94 -6.86 10.80
N ALA A 108 33.15 -6.29 9.88
CA ALA A 108 33.64 -5.53 8.73
C ALA A 108 34.17 -4.13 9.10
N GLY A 109 34.20 -3.75 10.39
CA GLY A 109 34.80 -2.50 10.87
C GLY A 109 33.89 -1.27 10.75
N TYR A 110 32.63 -1.46 10.34
CA TYR A 110 31.64 -0.39 10.35
C TYR A 110 31.15 -0.15 11.78
N ARG A 111 31.38 1.06 12.31
CA ARG A 111 30.89 1.48 13.63
C ARG A 111 29.41 1.84 13.54
N GLU A 112 28.58 0.88 13.94
CA GLU A 112 27.12 0.93 14.13
C GLU A 112 26.27 1.25 12.90
N VAL A 113 25.39 0.31 12.55
CA VAL A 113 24.12 0.63 11.87
C VAL A 113 23.03 0.33 12.87
N ASP A 114 22.25 1.35 13.21
CA ASP A 114 21.03 1.17 13.96
C ASP A 114 20.03 0.45 13.03
N LEU A 115 19.81 -0.85 13.25
CA LEU A 115 18.87 -1.67 12.48
C LEU A 115 17.42 -1.53 13.01
N LEU A 116 17.19 -0.60 13.93
CA LEU A 116 15.87 -0.34 14.49
C LEU A 116 15.03 0.46 13.49
N ILE A 117 14.19 -0.28 12.76
CA ILE A 117 13.04 0.20 11.99
C ILE A 117 13.45 0.89 10.69
N TYR A 118 13.11 0.25 9.56
CA TYR A 118 13.13 0.89 8.25
C TYR A 118 12.08 2.02 8.21
N TYR A 119 12.49 3.22 8.61
CA TYR A 119 11.81 4.44 8.19
C TYR A 119 12.18 4.68 6.73
N GLY A 120 11.26 4.35 5.82
CA GLY A 120 11.41 4.55 4.39
C GLY A 120 11.48 6.04 4.03
N ILE A 121 12.66 6.63 4.20
CA ILE A 121 13.08 7.90 3.61
C ILE A 121 14.59 7.87 3.55
N ASN A 122 15.13 7.25 2.50
CA ASN A 122 16.41 7.63 1.90
C ASN A 122 16.38 7.23 0.44
N ALA A 123 16.00 8.20 -0.39
CA ALA A 123 16.32 8.21 -1.81
C ALA A 123 17.84 8.41 -1.95
N ALA A 124 18.60 7.31 -1.88
CA ALA A 124 19.98 7.23 -2.34
C ALA A 124 20.45 5.76 -2.33
N ASN A 125 20.05 5.00 -3.34
CA ASN A 125 20.90 3.91 -3.82
C ASN A 125 20.68 3.75 -5.33
N PRO A 126 21.64 4.15 -6.17
CA PRO A 126 21.65 3.80 -7.57
C PRO A 126 22.15 2.36 -7.68
N ILE A 127 21.35 1.50 -8.30
CA ILE A 127 21.86 0.40 -9.11
C ILE A 127 21.74 0.81 -10.56
#